data_AF-A0ABD2QC00-F1
#
_entry.id   AF-A0ABD2QC00-F1
#
_cell.length_a   1.000
_cell.length_b   1.000
_cell.length_c   1.000
_cell.angle_alpha   90.00
_cell.angle_beta   90.00
_cell.angle_gamma   90.00
#
_symmetry.space_group_name_H-M   'P 1'
#
loop_
_entity.id
_entity.type
_entity.pdbx_description
1 polymer ?
#
loop_
_entity_poly.entity_id
_entity_poly.type
_entity_poly.pdbx_seq_one_letter_code
_entity_poly.pdbx_strand_id
1 'polypeptide(L)'
;MSDEALIKSIMEMGFPEFKAKKALKATKATNIEQAIEWLIKNSDRITEDDDSDDNSDKELEPSSFKCDEYTGHVRFSESTEEVKPLTEEEKQEQKRLLEEKLKVKKHEREEREKQDELEAEKRRREQGKVISTAKEEFQHIEMKRFMEEQRRQKEEDRRYK
;
A
#
# COMPACT_ATOMS: atom_id res chain seq x y z
N MET A 1 -1.35 13.13 41.84
CA MET A 1 -0.46 13.20 40.66
C MET A 1 -0.87 14.43 39.88
N SER A 2 0.05 15.32 39.53
CA SER A 2 -0.29 16.54 38.78
C SER A 2 -0.63 16.20 37.33
N ASP A 3 -1.52 16.96 36.69
CA ASP A 3 -1.90 16.75 35.28
C ASP A 3 -0.69 16.72 34.35
N GLU A 4 0.34 17.53 34.64
CA GLU A 4 1.62 17.53 33.93
C GLU A 4 2.35 16.18 33.95
N ALA A 5 2.24 15.41 35.05
CA ALA A 5 2.83 14.08 35.14
C ALA A 5 2.08 13.07 34.27
N LEU A 6 0.74 13.16 34.23
CA LEU A 6 -0.09 12.33 33.34
C LEU A 6 0.17 12.66 31.87
N ILE A 7 0.30 13.94 31.53
CA ILE A 7 0.66 14.41 30.18
C ILE A 7 2.02 13.84 29.76
N LYS A 8 3.03 13.88 30.63
CA LYS A 8 4.35 13.31 30.33
C LYS A 8 4.30 11.81 30.08
N SER A 9 3.56 11.05 30.89
CA SER A 9 3.40 9.60 30.66
C SER A 9 2.66 9.30 29.35
N ILE A 10 1.63 10.07 29.01
CA ILE A 10 0.89 9.93 27.74
C ILE A 10 1.77 10.31 26.54
N MET A 11 2.62 11.31 26.70
CA MET A 11 3.61 11.72 25.71
C MET A 11 4.68 10.64 25.49
N GLU A 12 5.14 10.01 26.57
CA GLU A 12 6.11 8.91 26.52
C GLU A 12 5.54 7.66 25.82
N MET A 13 4.22 7.46 25.87
CA MET A 13 3.50 6.44 25.09
C MET A 13 3.29 6.80 23.61
N GLY A 14 3.75 7.98 23.17
CA GLY A 14 3.73 8.39 21.76
C GLY A 14 2.50 9.19 21.34
N PHE A 15 1.66 9.64 22.27
CA PHE A 15 0.56 10.54 21.96
C PHE A 15 1.03 12.01 22.08
N PRO A 16 0.68 12.89 21.14
CA PRO A 16 1.13 14.27 21.19
C PRO A 16 0.49 15.05 22.35
N GLU A 17 1.21 16.06 22.86
CA GLU A 17 0.85 16.79 24.08
C GLU A 17 -0.54 17.44 24.01
N PHE A 18 -0.91 17.98 22.84
CA PHE A 18 -2.20 18.64 22.65
C PHE A 18 -3.37 17.65 22.81
N LYS A 19 -3.22 16.42 22.32
CA LYS A 19 -4.23 15.36 22.50
C LYS A 19 -4.31 14.94 23.96
N ALA A 20 -3.17 14.78 24.64
CA ALA A 20 -3.13 14.44 26.05
C ALA A 20 -3.83 15.48 26.93
N LYS A 21 -3.58 16.77 26.68
CA LYS A 21 -4.26 17.89 27.37
C LYS A 21 -5.77 17.89 27.13
N LYS A 22 -6.20 17.69 25.87
CA LYS A 22 -7.63 17.63 25.51
C LYS A 22 -8.33 16.45 26.18
N ALA A 23 -7.67 15.28 26.22
CA ALA A 23 -8.19 14.08 26.86
C ALA A 23 -8.38 14.24 28.37
N LEU A 24 -7.40 14.82 29.06
CA LEU A 24 -7.48 15.09 30.49
C LEU A 24 -8.57 16.13 30.80
N LYS A 25 -8.71 17.18 29.97
CA LYS A 25 -9.76 18.19 30.13
C LYS A 25 -11.17 17.60 29.96
N ALA A 26 -11.35 16.71 28.98
CA ALA A 26 -12.63 16.10 28.67
C ALA A 26 -13.06 15.03 29.68
N THR A 27 -12.13 14.20 30.14
CA THR A 27 -12.42 13.11 31.08
C THR A 27 -12.33 13.52 32.54
N LYS A 28 -11.65 14.64 32.86
CA LYS A 28 -11.21 14.99 34.22
C LYS A 28 -10.53 13.80 34.90
N ALA A 29 -9.77 13.03 34.12
CA ALA A 29 -9.26 11.74 34.52
C ALA A 29 -8.29 11.85 35.69
N THR A 30 -8.50 11.01 36.69
CA THR A 30 -7.57 10.81 37.82
C THR A 30 -6.44 9.84 37.46
N ASN A 31 -6.65 9.01 36.43
CA ASN A 31 -5.76 7.92 36.02
C ASN A 31 -5.43 8.02 34.53
N ILE A 32 -4.24 7.55 34.15
CA ILE A 32 -3.74 7.56 32.77
C ILE A 32 -4.68 6.79 31.82
N GLU A 33 -5.19 5.64 32.26
CA GLU A 33 -6.01 4.75 31.44
C GLU A 33 -7.29 5.42 30.89
N GLN A 34 -7.96 6.25 31.72
CA GLN A 34 -9.17 6.97 31.30
C GLN A 34 -8.85 8.01 30.20
N ALA A 35 -7.69 8.64 30.28
CA ALA A 35 -7.23 9.57 29.27
C ALA A 35 -6.89 8.84 27.96
N ILE A 36 -6.23 7.67 28.04
CA ILE A 36 -5.93 6.83 26.87
C ILE A 36 -7.22 6.33 26.21
N GLU A 37 -8.19 5.84 26.98
CA GLU A 37 -9.45 5.32 26.44
C GLU A 37 -10.20 6.40 25.64
N TRP A 38 -10.21 7.63 26.16
CA TRP A 38 -10.77 8.77 25.44
C TRP A 38 -9.96 9.14 24.20
N LEU A 39 -8.63 9.06 24.26
CA LEU A 39 -7.76 9.26 23.10
C LEU A 39 -8.00 8.24 22.00
N ILE A 40 -8.18 6.96 22.34
CA ILE A 40 -8.48 5.91 21.37
C ILE A 40 -9.83 6.19 20.72
N LYS A 41 -10.85 6.52 21.51
CA LYS A 41 -12.21 6.80 21.02
C LYS A 41 -12.30 8.04 20.12
N ASN A 42 -11.46 9.04 20.36
CA ASN A 42 -11.49 10.33 19.64
C ASN A 42 -10.22 10.59 18.79
N SER A 43 -9.39 9.57 18.56
CA SER A 43 -8.05 9.68 17.93
C SER A 43 -8.07 10.36 16.56
N ASP A 44 -9.13 10.13 15.79
CA ASP A 44 -9.35 10.63 14.42
C ASP A 44 -10.03 12.01 14.33
N ARG A 45 -10.52 12.57 15.44
CA ARG A 45 -11.24 13.86 15.45
C ARG A 45 -10.42 15.05 15.89
N ILE A 46 -9.22 14.82 16.44
CA ILE A 46 -8.40 15.90 17.00
C ILE A 46 -7.31 16.27 15.99
N THR A 47 -7.64 17.23 15.12
CA THR A 47 -6.68 17.99 14.33
C THR A 47 -6.20 19.22 15.11
N GLU A 48 -5.03 19.75 14.76
CA GLU A 48 -4.34 20.84 15.47
C GLU A 48 -5.05 22.22 15.38
N ASP A 49 -6.26 22.28 14.83
CA ASP A 49 -6.99 23.51 14.52
C ASP A 49 -8.19 23.80 15.45
N ASP A 50 -8.37 23.06 16.54
CA ASP A 50 -9.56 23.17 17.40
C ASP A 50 -9.30 23.90 18.74
N ASP A 51 -8.64 25.06 18.67
CA ASP A 51 -8.65 26.09 19.71
C ASP A 51 -9.86 27.01 19.51
N SER A 52 -11.06 26.44 19.63
CA SER A 52 -12.30 27.21 19.77
C SER A 52 -13.04 26.71 21.00
N ASP A 53 -13.04 27.53 22.04
CA ASP A 53 -14.00 27.47 23.14
C ASP A 53 -15.41 27.49 22.56
N ASP A 54 -16.12 26.35 22.53
CA ASP A 54 -17.55 26.35 22.82
C ASP A 54 -18.06 24.96 23.24
N ASN A 55 -18.79 24.96 24.34
CA ASN A 55 -19.63 23.84 24.77
C ASN A 55 -20.89 23.85 23.90
N SER A 56 -21.16 22.81 23.12
CA SER A 56 -22.54 22.36 22.94
C SER A 56 -22.63 20.92 22.45
N ASP A 57 -23.35 20.13 23.24
CA ASP A 57 -23.98 18.88 22.86
C ASP A 57 -24.68 18.98 21.50
N LYS A 58 -24.27 18.14 20.55
CA LYS A 58 -25.17 17.61 19.50
C LYS A 58 -24.80 16.16 19.20
N GLU A 59 -25.50 15.25 19.86
CA GLU A 59 -25.94 14.02 19.20
C GLU A 59 -26.76 14.41 17.97
N LEU A 60 -26.47 13.83 16.81
CA LEU A 60 -27.41 13.58 15.70
C LEU A 60 -26.75 12.73 14.59
N GLU A 61 -27.38 11.57 14.36
CA GLU A 61 -27.50 10.75 13.14
C GLU A 61 -26.34 9.87 12.62
N PRO A 62 -26.65 8.64 12.13
CA PRO A 62 -25.67 7.68 11.66
C PRO A 62 -25.10 8.09 10.30
N SER A 63 -23.81 8.43 10.29
CA SER A 63 -23.03 8.71 9.09
C SER A 63 -22.81 7.44 8.26
N SER A 64 -23.73 7.16 7.34
CA SER A 64 -23.51 6.17 6.27
C SER A 64 -23.35 6.85 4.92
N PHE A 65 -22.32 7.68 4.78
CA PHE A 65 -21.67 7.99 3.50
C PHE A 65 -20.25 8.46 3.83
N LYS A 66 -19.30 7.52 3.78
CA LYS A 66 -17.87 7.85 3.82
C LYS A 66 -17.26 7.36 2.52
N CYS A 67 -17.38 8.19 1.49
CA CYS A 67 -16.58 8.15 0.27
C CYS A 67 -16.07 9.58 0.03
N ASP A 68 -15.38 10.13 1.02
CA ASP A 68 -14.62 11.36 0.90
C ASP A 68 -13.27 11.12 1.57
N GLU A 69 -12.35 10.52 0.80
CA GLU A 69 -10.93 10.82 0.92
C GLU A 69 -10.18 10.22 -0.28
N TYR A 70 -9.36 11.05 -0.94
CA TYR A 70 -8.45 10.75 -2.07
C TYR A 70 -8.92 10.93 -3.51
N THR A 71 -9.82 11.86 -3.80
CA THR A 71 -9.63 12.62 -5.06
C THR A 71 -9.48 14.08 -4.72
N GLY A 72 -8.26 14.59 -4.88
CA GLY A 72 -7.93 16.01 -4.72
C GLY A 72 -8.57 16.85 -5.82
N HIS A 73 -9.90 16.83 -5.91
CA HIS A 73 -10.69 17.73 -6.73
C HIS A 73 -11.20 18.90 -5.89
N VAL A 74 -10.29 19.50 -5.12
CA VAL A 74 -10.55 20.77 -4.43
C VAL A 74 -10.21 21.90 -5.40
N ARG A 75 -11.04 22.07 -6.44
CA ARG A 75 -11.22 23.29 -7.23
C ARG A 75 -12.39 23.10 -8.20
N PHE A 76 -13.57 22.92 -7.64
CA PHE A 76 -14.80 23.24 -8.35
C PHE A 76 -15.03 24.75 -8.17
N SER A 77 -14.30 25.57 -8.95
CA SER A 77 -14.72 26.97 -9.11
C SER A 77 -15.89 26.95 -10.06
N GLU A 78 -17.09 27.21 -9.56
CA GLU A 78 -18.25 27.55 -10.39
C GLU A 78 -17.88 28.80 -11.21
N SER A 79 -17.34 28.59 -12.41
CA SER A 79 -17.17 29.66 -13.39
C SER A 79 -18.55 29.96 -13.95
N THR A 80 -19.16 31.04 -13.47
CA THR A 80 -20.41 31.61 -13.98
C THR A 80 -20.17 32.46 -15.24
N GLU A 81 -19.23 32.06 -16.10
CA GLU A 81 -19.12 32.61 -17.44
C GLU A 81 -19.96 31.72 -18.35
N GLU A 82 -20.97 32.31 -18.97
CA GLU A 82 -21.82 31.66 -19.96
C GLU A 82 -20.94 31.17 -21.12
N VAL A 83 -20.43 29.94 -21.01
CA VAL A 83 -19.67 29.29 -22.07
C VAL A 83 -20.61 29.19 -23.25
N LYS A 84 -20.33 29.99 -24.29
CA LYS A 84 -20.97 29.93 -25.60
C LYS A 84 -21.20 28.46 -25.92
N PRO A 85 -22.45 27.97 -26.03
CA PRO A 85 -22.72 26.55 -26.04
C PRO A 85 -21.92 25.95 -27.18
N LEU A 86 -20.88 25.17 -26.83
CA LEU A 86 -20.07 24.44 -27.81
C LEU A 86 -21.06 23.77 -28.75
N THR A 87 -20.90 24.03 -30.05
CA THR A 87 -21.87 23.57 -31.05
C THR A 87 -22.04 22.06 -30.90
N GLU A 88 -23.26 21.56 -31.14
CA GLU A 88 -23.57 20.14 -30.90
C GLU A 88 -22.63 19.21 -31.67
N GLU A 89 -22.10 19.68 -32.79
CA GLU A 89 -21.11 19.00 -33.63
C GLU A 89 -19.74 18.88 -32.95
N GLU A 90 -19.18 19.96 -32.39
CA GLU A 90 -17.88 19.93 -31.69
C GLU A 90 -17.91 19.03 -30.45
N LYS A 91 -19.05 19.00 -29.73
CA LYS A 91 -19.22 18.08 -28.58
C LYS A 91 -19.26 16.62 -29.03
N GLN A 92 -19.89 16.33 -30.17
CA GLN A 92 -19.94 14.97 -30.71
C GLN A 92 -18.56 14.53 -31.19
N GLU A 93 -17.79 15.41 -31.82
CA GLU A 93 -16.42 15.11 -32.24
C GLU A 93 -15.49 14.84 -31.05
N GLN A 94 -15.56 15.66 -30.00
CA GLN A 94 -14.80 15.42 -28.77
C GLN A 94 -15.16 14.08 -28.12
N LYS A 95 -16.45 13.73 -28.07
CA LYS A 95 -16.89 12.42 -27.58
C LYS A 95 -16.34 11.28 -28.42
N ARG A 96 -16.37 11.39 -29.75
CA ARG A 96 -15.80 10.39 -30.66
C ARG A 96 -14.30 10.23 -30.47
N LEU A 97 -13.57 11.33 -30.33
CA LEU A 97 -12.13 11.31 -30.07
C LEU A 97 -11.81 10.64 -28.73
N LEU A 98 -12.60 10.93 -27.69
CA LEU A 98 -12.51 10.27 -26.39
C LEU A 98 -12.79 8.76 -26.48
N GLU A 99 -13.86 8.37 -27.15
CA GLU A 99 -14.23 6.97 -27.37
C GLU A 99 -13.14 6.21 -28.14
N GLU A 100 -12.58 6.81 -29.20
CA GLU A 100 -11.49 6.23 -29.96
C GLU A 100 -10.23 6.08 -29.09
N LYS A 101 -9.87 7.10 -28.32
CA LYS A 101 -8.74 7.06 -27.39
C LYS A 101 -8.92 5.99 -26.31
N LEU A 102 -10.13 5.81 -25.80
CA LEU A 102 -10.45 4.75 -24.84
C LEU A 102 -10.35 3.37 -25.49
N LYS A 103 -10.84 3.21 -26.72
CA LYS A 103 -10.75 1.96 -27.49
C LYS A 103 -9.30 1.57 -27.77
N VAL A 104 -8.47 2.54 -28.16
CA VAL A 104 -7.02 2.34 -28.37
C VAL A 104 -6.36 1.91 -27.07
N LYS A 105 -6.59 2.62 -25.96
CA LYS A 105 -6.03 2.26 -24.65
C LYS A 105 -6.48 0.88 -24.17
N LYS A 106 -7.74 0.51 -24.42
CA LYS A 106 -8.26 -0.81 -24.05
C LYS A 106 -7.54 -1.90 -24.84
N HIS A 107 -7.41 -1.73 -26.15
CA HIS A 107 -6.71 -2.69 -27.01
C HIS A 107 -5.23 -2.80 -26.67
N GLU A 108 -4.55 -1.68 -26.42
CA GLU A 108 -3.15 -1.67 -25.97
C GLU A 108 -2.97 -2.44 -24.66
N ARG A 109 -3.87 -2.24 -23.70
CA ARG A 109 -3.86 -2.95 -22.43
C ARG A 109 -4.08 -4.45 -22.61
N GLU A 110 -5.05 -4.85 -23.44
CA GLU A 110 -5.36 -6.25 -23.72
C GLU A 110 -4.18 -6.97 -24.39
N GLU A 111 -3.54 -6.34 -25.37
CA GLU A 111 -2.35 -6.90 -26.03
C GLU A 111 -1.16 -6.99 -25.07
N ARG A 112 -0.97 -6.01 -24.18
CA ARG A 112 0.06 -6.07 -23.14
C ARG A 112 -0.19 -7.21 -22.16
N GLU A 113 -1.42 -7.35 -21.64
CA GLU A 113 -1.78 -8.42 -20.72
C GLU A 113 -1.59 -9.81 -21.36
N LYS A 114 -1.92 -9.95 -22.65
CA LYS A 114 -1.67 -11.17 -23.42
C LYS A 114 -0.18 -11.47 -23.60
N GLN A 115 0.65 -10.46 -23.82
CA GLN A 115 2.11 -10.62 -23.88
C GLN A 115 2.67 -11.03 -22.52
N ASP A 116 2.25 -10.37 -21.45
CA ASP A 116 2.66 -10.67 -20.08
C ASP A 116 2.28 -12.11 -19.69
N GLU A 117 1.11 -12.59 -20.09
CA GLU A 117 0.66 -13.97 -19.85
C GLU A 117 1.51 -14.99 -20.61
N LEU A 118 1.81 -14.73 -21.89
CA LEU A 118 2.70 -15.58 -22.68
C LEU A 118 4.13 -15.61 -22.11
N GLU A 119 4.64 -14.48 -21.63
CA GLU A 119 5.95 -14.40 -20.99
C GLU A 119 5.97 -15.13 -19.65
N ALA A 120 4.93 -14.98 -18.83
CA ALA A 120 4.81 -15.70 -17.56
C ALA A 120 4.81 -17.22 -17.75
N GLU A 121 4.07 -17.73 -18.74
CA GLU A 121 4.05 -19.16 -19.07
C GLU A 121 5.40 -19.66 -19.62
N LYS A 122 6.07 -18.86 -20.47
CA LYS A 122 7.44 -19.17 -20.92
C LYS A 122 8.40 -19.26 -19.73
N ARG A 123 8.38 -18.25 -18.85
CA ARG A 123 9.22 -18.21 -17.65
C ARG A 123 8.98 -19.42 -16.75
N ARG A 124 7.73 -19.84 -16.56
CA ARG A 124 7.40 -21.06 -15.80
C ARG A 124 8.03 -22.31 -16.41
N ARG A 125 7.96 -22.46 -17.74
CA ARG A 125 8.58 -23.60 -18.45
C ARG A 125 10.09 -23.56 -18.38
N GLU A 126 10.69 -22.39 -18.57
CA GLU A 126 12.14 -22.20 -18.50
C GLU A 126 12.67 -22.50 -17.11
N GLN A 127 12.03 -21.99 -16.05
CA GLN A 127 12.41 -22.32 -14.67
C GLN A 127 12.36 -23.83 -14.40
N GLY A 128 11.31 -24.52 -14.88
CA GLY A 128 11.22 -25.98 -14.78
C GLY A 128 12.39 -26.69 -15.48
N LYS A 129 12.75 -26.24 -16.70
CA LYS A 129 13.88 -26.78 -17.46
C LYS A 129 15.22 -26.52 -16.76
N VAL A 130 15.43 -25.30 -16.26
CA VAL A 130 16.67 -24.91 -15.56
C VAL A 130 16.87 -25.78 -14.32
N ILE A 131 15.81 -26.07 -13.57
CA ILE A 131 15.89 -26.96 -12.40
C ILE A 131 16.25 -28.39 -12.81
N SER A 132 15.63 -28.93 -13.85
CA SER A 132 15.94 -30.29 -14.32
C SER A 132 17.37 -30.40 -14.86
N THR A 133 17.80 -29.44 -15.68
CA THR A 133 19.16 -29.44 -16.24
C THR A 133 20.21 -29.26 -15.15
N ALA A 134 19.99 -28.35 -14.20
CA ALA A 134 20.90 -28.16 -13.07
C ALA A 134 21.03 -29.43 -12.21
N LYS A 135 19.94 -30.18 -12.03
CA LYS A 135 19.95 -31.45 -11.31
C LYS A 135 20.76 -32.52 -12.05
N GLU A 136 20.59 -32.64 -13.36
CA GLU A 136 21.34 -33.58 -14.20
C GLU A 136 22.84 -33.25 -14.21
N GLU A 137 23.18 -31.97 -14.36
CA GLU A 137 24.56 -31.48 -14.30
C GLU A 137 25.20 -31.76 -12.94
N PHE A 138 24.47 -31.51 -11.84
CA PHE A 138 24.94 -31.80 -10.50
C PHE A 138 25.25 -33.29 -10.31
N GLN A 139 24.33 -34.17 -10.72
CA GLN A 139 24.55 -35.62 -10.68
C GLN A 139 25.74 -36.07 -11.53
N HIS A 140 25.90 -35.48 -12.71
CA HIS A 140 27.03 -35.77 -13.59
C HIS A 140 28.37 -35.31 -12.98
N ILE A 141 28.41 -34.14 -12.33
CA ILE A 141 29.59 -33.64 -11.63
C ILE A 141 29.95 -34.56 -10.46
N GLU A 142 28.98 -34.99 -9.65
CA GLU A 142 29.20 -35.92 -8.55
C GLU A 142 29.74 -37.27 -9.04
N MET A 143 29.12 -37.85 -10.08
CA MET A 143 29.59 -39.11 -10.67
C MET A 143 31.01 -38.98 -11.22
N LYS A 144 31.32 -37.88 -11.91
CA LYS A 144 32.66 -37.63 -12.46
C LYS A 144 33.71 -37.54 -11.35
N ARG A 145 33.41 -36.83 -10.26
CA ARG A 145 34.28 -36.74 -9.08
C ARG A 145 34.50 -38.11 -8.44
N PHE A 146 33.43 -38.88 -8.28
CA PHE A 146 33.52 -40.23 -7.73
C PHE A 146 34.43 -41.13 -8.58
N MET A 147 34.25 -41.12 -9.90
CA MET A 147 35.08 -41.92 -10.82
C MET A 147 36.55 -41.48 -10.82
N GLU A 148 36.82 -40.19 -10.72
CA GLU A 148 38.18 -39.65 -10.63
C GLU A 148 38.87 -40.08 -9.33
N GLU A 149 38.16 -40.03 -8.21
CA GLU A 149 38.67 -40.46 -6.91
C GLU A 149 38.93 -41.98 -6.87
N GLN A 150 38.03 -42.78 -7.43
CA GLN A 150 38.24 -44.22 -7.62
C GLN A 150 39.45 -44.51 -8.51
N ARG A 151 39.64 -43.74 -9.59
CA ARG A 151 40.82 -43.88 -10.46
C ARG A 151 42.10 -43.53 -9.71
N ARG A 152 42.10 -42.45 -8.93
CA ARG A 152 43.24 -42.02 -8.11
C ARG A 152 43.62 -43.08 -7.07
N GLN A 153 42.64 -43.58 -6.30
CA GLN A 153 42.86 -44.64 -5.31
C GLN A 153 43.47 -45.89 -5.97
N LYS A 154 42.92 -46.32 -7.12
CA LYS A 154 43.45 -47.49 -7.85
C LYS A 154 44.89 -47.28 -8.35
N GLU A 155 45.25 -46.06 -8.75
CA GLU A 155 46.62 -45.71 -9.15
C GLU A 155 47.57 -45.65 -7.94
N GLU A 156 47.13 -45.11 -6.81
CA GLU A 156 47.86 -45.09 -5.54
C GLU A 156 48.13 -46.51 -5.03
N ASP A 157 47.12 -47.38 -5.01
CA ASP A 157 47.25 -48.79 -4.65
C ASP A 157 48.21 -49.54 -5.59
N ARG A 158 48.17 -49.24 -6.90
CA ARG A 158 49.11 -49.81 -7.87
C ARG A 158 50.54 -49.33 -7.63
N ARG A 159 50.74 -48.08 -7.18
CA ARG A 159 52.07 -47.54 -6.86
C ARG A 159 52.64 -48.11 -5.56
N TYR A 160 51.77 -48.51 -4.62
CA TYR A 160 52.17 -49.07 -3.32
C TYR A 160 52.40 -50.58 -3.33
N LYS A 161 51.97 -51.29 -4.37
CA LYS A 161 52.12 -52.75 -4.56
C LYS A 161 53.30 -53.09 -5.46
#